data_AF-K9PEM7-F1
#
_entry.id   AF-K9PEM7-F1
#
_cell.length_a   1.000
_cell.length_b   1.000
_cell.length_c   1.000
_cell.angle_alpha   90.00
_cell.angle_beta   90.00
_cell.angle_gamma   90.00
#
_symmetry.space_group_name_H-M   'P 1'
#
loop_
_entity.id
_entity.type
_entity.pdbx_description
1 polymer ?
#
loop_
_entity_poly.entity_id
_entity_poly.type
_entity_poly.pdbx_seq_one_letter_code
_entity_poly.pdbx_strand_id
1 'polypeptide(L)'
;MSHSAESKTERIDIRTNSHVKKLLQQAAAASHKNVSEFLLEHGLIAAQNALTNRQVFALDDEQWQAFQNALDAPTTDKPRLRRLLTEPSVFE
;
A
#
# COMPACT_ATOMS: atom_id res chain seq x y z
N MET A 1 6.93 -0.76 21.45
CA MET A 1 5.54 -1.18 21.74
C MET A 1 5.39 -2.62 21.32
N SER A 2 5.55 -3.54 22.27
CA SER A 2 5.41 -4.98 22.09
C SER A 2 3.97 -5.27 21.68
N HIS A 3 3.75 -5.84 20.49
CA HIS A 3 2.44 -6.38 20.14
C HIS A 3 2.24 -7.61 21.01
N SER A 4 1.50 -7.47 22.12
CA SER A 4 0.85 -8.59 22.78
C SER A 4 0.14 -9.41 21.71
N ALA A 5 0.36 -10.72 21.68
CA ALA A 5 -0.32 -11.64 20.78
C ALA A 5 -1.81 -11.66 21.13
N GLU A 6 -2.55 -10.64 20.69
CA GLU A 6 -3.99 -10.59 20.81
C GLU A 6 -4.56 -11.80 20.08
N SER A 7 -5.34 -12.59 20.81
CA SER A 7 -6.05 -13.72 20.25
C SER A 7 -7.00 -13.24 19.14
N LYS A 8 -7.05 -13.95 18.01
CA LYS A 8 -7.92 -13.63 16.87
C LYS A 8 -9.40 -13.84 17.22
N THR A 9 -10.00 -12.89 17.93
CA THR A 9 -11.40 -12.96 18.41
C THR A 9 -12.42 -12.42 17.41
N GLU A 10 -12.00 -11.51 16.54
CA GLU A 10 -12.88 -10.84 15.58
C GLU A 10 -13.27 -11.76 14.42
N ARG A 11 -14.51 -11.64 13.95
CA ARG A 11 -15.09 -12.46 12.88
C ARG A 11 -15.48 -11.62 11.68
N ILE A 12 -15.20 -12.13 10.47
CA ILE A 12 -15.62 -11.55 9.20
C ILE A 12 -16.52 -12.58 8.49
N ASP A 13 -17.80 -12.27 8.38
CA ASP A 13 -18.77 -13.12 7.67
C ASP A 13 -18.94 -12.64 6.22
N ILE A 14 -18.67 -13.54 5.26
CA ILE A 14 -18.71 -13.23 3.82
C ILE A 14 -19.74 -14.12 3.13
N ARG A 15 -20.69 -13.49 2.45
CA ARG A 15 -21.63 -14.19 1.55
C ARG A 15 -21.05 -14.26 0.15
N THR A 16 -21.22 -15.41 -0.50
CA THR A 16 -20.71 -15.66 -1.85
C THR A 16 -21.54 -16.70 -2.57
N ASN A 17 -21.34 -16.85 -3.88
CA ASN A 17 -21.96 -17.91 -4.66
C ASN A 17 -21.03 -19.13 -4.80
N SER A 18 -21.57 -20.24 -5.31
CA SER A 18 -20.84 -21.52 -5.42
C SER A 18 -19.60 -21.43 -6.31
N HIS A 19 -19.68 -20.67 -7.41
CA HIS A 19 -18.56 -20.47 -8.33
C HIS A 19 -17.40 -19.74 -7.66
N VAL A 20 -17.68 -18.62 -7.00
CA VAL A 20 -16.66 -17.83 -6.28
C VAL A 20 -16.05 -18.62 -5.13
N LYS A 21 -16.87 -19.36 -4.36
CA LYS A 21 -16.35 -20.24 -3.31
C LYS A 21 -15.36 -21.28 -3.84
N LYS A 22 -15.67 -21.91 -4.98
CA LYS A 22 -14.80 -22.92 -5.61
C LYS A 22 -13.47 -22.31 -6.06
N LEU A 23 -13.52 -21.12 -6.66
CA LEU A 23 -12.31 -20.39 -7.08
C LEU A 23 -11.40 -20.09 -5.88
N LEU A 24 -11.97 -19.57 -4.78
CA LEU A 24 -11.22 -19.28 -3.56
C LEU A 24 -10.61 -20.54 -2.93
N GLN A 25 -11.33 -21.67 -2.96
CA GLN A 25 -10.80 -22.96 -2.50
C GLN A 25 -9.62 -23.44 -3.34
N GLN A 26 -9.70 -23.31 -4.67
CA GLN A 26 -8.62 -23.68 -5.58
C GLN A 26 -7.38 -22.81 -5.35
N ALA A 27 -7.56 -21.50 -5.21
CA ALA A 27 -6.47 -20.56 -4.94
C ALA A 27 -5.80 -20.85 -3.59
N ALA A 28 -6.59 -21.05 -2.54
CA ALA A 28 -6.07 -21.40 -1.21
C ALA A 28 -5.27 -22.72 -1.25
N ALA A 29 -5.79 -23.75 -1.93
CA ALA A 29 -5.10 -25.03 -2.10
C ALA A 29 -3.77 -24.88 -2.85
N ALA A 30 -3.72 -24.08 -3.91
CA ALA A 30 -2.50 -23.80 -4.66
C ALA A 30 -1.45 -23.05 -3.81
N SER A 31 -1.88 -22.32 -2.78
CA SER A 31 -1.01 -21.65 -1.81
C SER A 31 -0.75 -22.47 -0.54
N HIS A 32 -1.18 -23.73 -0.48
CA HIS A 32 -1.09 -24.60 0.71
C HIS A 32 -1.72 -24.01 1.98
N LYS A 33 -2.82 -23.26 1.82
CA LYS A 33 -3.55 -22.57 2.90
C LYS A 33 -5.01 -23.00 2.93
N ASN A 34 -5.66 -22.81 4.07
CA ASN A 34 -7.13 -22.89 4.09
C ASN A 34 -7.76 -21.60 3.54
N VAL A 35 -9.06 -21.63 3.24
CA VAL A 35 -9.77 -20.50 2.63
C VAL A 35 -9.73 -19.26 3.52
N SER A 36 -9.85 -19.42 4.83
CA SER A 36 -9.84 -18.29 5.78
C SER A 36 -8.46 -17.63 5.85
N GLU A 37 -7.39 -18.42 5.88
CA GLU A 37 -6.00 -17.93 5.84
C GLU A 37 -5.72 -17.18 4.54
N PHE A 38 -6.07 -17.79 3.41
CA PHE A 38 -5.91 -17.19 2.08
C PHE A 38 -6.65 -15.85 1.97
N LEU A 39 -7.90 -15.80 2.41
CA LEU A 39 -8.70 -14.58 2.39
C LEU A 39 -8.18 -13.51 3.34
N LEU A 40 -7.74 -13.88 4.55
CA LEU A 40 -7.22 -12.93 5.52
C LEU A 40 -5.94 -12.24 5.00
N GLU A 41 -5.01 -13.02 4.45
CA GLU A 41 -3.74 -12.51 3.92
C GLU A 41 -3.95 -11.60 2.71
N HIS A 42 -4.69 -12.06 1.71
CA HIS A 42 -4.97 -11.23 0.53
C HIS A 42 -5.88 -10.04 0.86
N GLY A 43 -6.79 -10.19 1.83
CA GLY A 43 -7.60 -9.09 2.36
C GLY A 43 -6.74 -8.01 3.01
N LEU A 44 -5.73 -8.40 3.79
CA LEU A 44 -4.79 -7.46 4.41
C LEU A 44 -3.97 -6.70 3.36
N ILE A 45 -3.45 -7.40 2.34
CA ILE A 45 -2.73 -6.76 1.22
C ILE A 45 -3.63 -5.75 0.51
N ALA A 46 -4.87 -6.15 0.19
CA ALA A 46 -5.83 -5.27 -0.47
C ALA A 46 -6.19 -4.05 0.41
N ALA A 47 -6.40 -4.26 1.72
CA ALA A 47 -6.67 -3.18 2.66
C ALA A 47 -5.50 -2.21 2.77
N GLN A 48 -4.27 -2.72 2.87
CA GLN A 48 -3.07 -1.89 2.89
C GLN A 48 -2.96 -1.07 1.60
N ASN A 49 -3.16 -1.68 0.44
CA ASN A 49 -3.12 -0.98 -0.84
C ASN A 49 -4.22 0.09 -0.96
N ALA A 50 -5.40 -0.16 -0.39
CA ALA A 50 -6.50 0.81 -0.40
C ALA A 50 -6.26 2.00 0.55
N LEU A 51 -5.69 1.75 1.74
CA LEU A 51 -5.37 2.79 2.73
C LEU A 51 -4.11 3.57 2.38
N THR A 52 -3.17 2.93 1.70
CA THR A 52 -1.92 3.56 1.29
C THR A 52 -2.21 4.46 0.10
N ASN A 53 -2.46 5.72 0.41
CA ASN A 53 -2.57 6.81 -0.55
C ASN A 53 -1.30 6.81 -1.45
N ARG A 54 -1.41 6.22 -2.64
CA ARG A 54 -0.48 6.24 -3.77
C ARG A 54 1.01 6.44 -3.42
N GLN A 55 1.63 5.43 -2.79
CA GLN A 55 3.09 5.43 -2.52
C GLN A 55 3.92 4.83 -3.66
N VAL A 56 3.31 4.07 -4.57
CA VAL A 56 4.02 3.41 -5.68
C VAL A 56 3.83 4.23 -6.95
N PHE A 57 4.93 4.79 -7.44
CA PHE A 57 5.03 5.41 -8.76
C PHE A 57 5.75 4.44 -9.67
N ALA A 58 5.00 3.73 -10.52
CA ALA A 58 5.60 2.95 -11.59
C ALA A 58 6.11 3.91 -12.67
N LEU A 59 7.41 3.84 -12.97
CA LEU A 59 8.09 4.63 -13.99
C LEU A 59 8.56 3.67 -15.09
N ASP A 60 8.47 4.10 -16.35
CA ASP A 60 9.17 3.44 -17.45
C ASP A 60 10.67 3.79 -17.43
N ASP A 61 11.47 3.16 -18.30
CA ASP A 61 12.93 3.31 -18.29
C ASP A 61 13.38 4.77 -18.52
N GLU A 62 12.66 5.53 -19.36
CA GLU A 62 12.97 6.93 -19.64
C GLU A 62 12.69 7.80 -18.41
N GLN A 63 11.52 7.62 -17.79
CA GLN A 63 11.13 8.32 -16.57
C GLN A 63 12.04 7.95 -15.39
N TRP A 64 12.47 6.69 -15.30
CA TRP A 64 13.42 6.23 -14.30
C TRP A 64 14.77 6.93 -14.44
N GLN A 65 15.30 7.02 -15.66
CA GLN A 65 16.56 7.72 -15.92
C GLN A 65 16.44 9.23 -15.61
N ALA A 66 15.33 9.86 -16.00
CA ALA A 66 15.07 11.27 -15.69
C ALA A 66 15.00 11.50 -14.17
N PHE A 67 14.37 10.58 -13.43
CA PHE A 67 14.29 10.63 -11.98
C PHE A 67 15.66 10.49 -11.31
N GLN A 68 16.49 9.53 -11.75
CA GLN A 68 17.87 9.35 -11.26
C GLN A 68 18.71 10.61 -11.49
N ASN A 69 18.67 11.17 -12.71
CA ASN A 69 19.40 12.39 -13.03
C ASN A 69 18.96 13.59 -12.16
N ALA A 70 17.66 13.67 -11.83
CA ALA A 70 17.14 14.72 -10.95
C ALA A 70 17.57 14.53 -9.49
N LEU A 71 17.73 13.29 -9.02
CA LEU A 71 18.23 12.98 -7.68
C LEU A 71 19.71 13.32 -7.52
N ASP A 72 20.53 13.03 -8.55
CA ASP A 72 21.97 13.28 -8.53
C ASP A 72 22.34 14.76 -8.77
N ALA A 73 21.39 15.56 -9.25
CA ALA A 73 21.62 16.96 -9.54
C ALA A 73 21.91 17.77 -8.25
N PRO A 74 22.90 18.68 -8.27
CA PRO A 74 23.21 19.51 -7.11
C PRO A 74 22.01 20.39 -6.75
N THR A 75 21.82 20.62 -5.44
CA THR A 75 20.74 21.46 -4.95
C THR A 75 20.90 22.89 -5.47
N THR A 76 19.93 23.34 -6.24
CA THR A 76 19.89 24.70 -6.77
C THR A 76 18.99 25.55 -5.90
N ASP A 77 19.41 26.79 -5.64
CA ASP A 77 18.58 27.71 -4.89
C ASP A 77 17.25 27.98 -5.62
N LYS A 78 16.14 27.93 -4.88
CA LYS A 78 14.79 28.20 -5.38
C LYS A 78 14.18 29.33 -4.54
N PRO A 79 14.37 30.61 -4.93
CA PRO A 79 13.94 31.76 -4.13
C PRO A 79 12.44 31.74 -3.76
N ARG A 80 11.59 31.28 -4.67
CA ARG A 80 10.14 31.12 -4.42
C ARG A 80 9.84 30.03 -3.39
N LEU A 81 10.58 28.93 -3.40
CA LEU A 81 10.42 27.84 -2.42
C LEU A 81 10.91 28.27 -1.04
N ARG A 82 12.05 28.99 -0.97
CA ARG A 82 12.53 29.57 0.29
C ARG A 82 11.47 30.47 0.91
N ARG A 83 10.94 31.42 0.12
CA ARG A 83 9.87 32.34 0.54
C ARG A 83 8.66 31.58 1.10
N LEU A 84 8.17 30.56 0.37
CA LEU A 84 7.04 29.74 0.80
C LEU A 84 7.27 29.04 2.15
N LEU A 85 8.47 28.51 2.38
CA LEU A 85 8.80 27.79 3.62
C LEU A 85 9.06 28.72 4.81
N THR A 86 9.31 30.01 4.57
CA THR A 86 9.59 31.02 5.62
C THR A 86 8.42 31.93 5.93
N GLU A 87 7.41 32.00 5.06
CA GLU A 87 6.21 32.80 5.31
C GLU A 87 5.30 32.10 6.33
N PRO A 88 4.63 32.85 7.22
CA PRO A 88 3.66 32.29 8.16
C PRO A 88 2.55 31.54 7.43
N SER A 89 2.22 30.36 7.92
CA SER A 89 1.10 29.56 7.40
C SER A 89 -0.22 30.29 7.68
N VAL A 90 -1.13 30.28 6.71
CA VAL A 90 -2.53 30.72 6.93
C VAL A 90 -3.33 29.75 7.79
N PHE A 91 -2.73 28.61 8.15
CA PHE A 91 -3.31 27.57 9.00
C PHE A 91 -2.76 27.60 10.45
N GLU A 92 -1.95 28.61 10.80
CA GLU A 92 -1.58 28.93 12.20
C GLU A 92 -2.33 30.15 12.72
#